data_AF-A0A8H2WQG8-F1
#
_entry.id   AF-A0A8H2WQG8-F1
#
_cell.length_a   1.000
_cell.length_b   1.000
_cell.length_c   1.000
_cell.angle_alpha   90.00
_cell.angle_beta   90.00
_cell.angle_gamma   90.00
#
_symmetry.space_group_name_H-M   'P 1'
#
loop_
_entity.id
_entity.type
_entity.pdbx_description
1 polymer ?
#
loop_
_entity_poly.entity_id
_entity_poly.type
_entity_poly.pdbx_seq_one_letter_code
_entity_poly.pdbx_strand_id
1 'polypeptide(L)'
;MTASINLSLWRPNTGVLVSSICRSLWAMICIISLGFPNKYLGRLCYFTDLIPGSDSPNSNLPAWSQPETFSDRGDANGPKTMRQKQQEEWDRLNIAMSVITATSAAALAIQATGPNPNSIYWVVTAFYSAALGMSLQGLIIITYMTISAGGSSDELIGRLAGGKLYDGQPICPVAFTMALPAILATYSSFALLAGLVVMIIYGPGESAAVRNKEYIAVAIIPIAITFLCLVFTVALCEYATHIERSGRSNSSQAEPNYPKYGVERDRQSISTLIGEEFGPSHPSQV
;
A
#
# COMPACT_ATOMS: atom_id res chain seq x y z
N MET A 1 9.59 9.79 -59.89
CA MET A 1 10.15 8.56 -59.28
C MET A 1 10.82 8.95 -57.98
N THR A 2 10.09 8.87 -56.87
CA THR A 2 10.55 9.18 -55.52
C THR A 2 10.63 7.87 -54.74
N ALA A 3 11.84 7.44 -54.42
CA ALA A 3 12.08 6.25 -53.63
C ALA A 3 11.72 6.53 -52.16
N SER A 4 10.66 5.89 -51.67
CA SER A 4 10.30 5.87 -50.25
C SER A 4 11.29 4.99 -49.48
N ILE A 5 12.11 5.60 -48.63
CA ILE A 5 13.01 4.89 -47.72
C ILE A 5 12.16 4.21 -46.63
N ASN A 6 12.14 2.89 -46.66
CA ASN A 6 11.41 2.06 -45.71
C ASN A 6 12.19 1.98 -44.39
N LEU A 7 11.86 2.87 -43.45
CA LEU A 7 12.49 3.00 -42.12
C LEU A 7 12.03 1.94 -41.10
N SER A 8 11.39 0.85 -41.55
CA SER A 8 10.87 -0.22 -40.69
C SER A 8 11.91 -1.28 -40.30
N LEU A 9 13.13 -1.24 -40.84
CA LEU A 9 14.13 -2.31 -40.67
C LEU A 9 15.15 -2.09 -39.53
N TRP A 10 15.00 -1.05 -38.71
CA TRP A 10 15.93 -0.71 -37.63
C TRP A 10 15.24 -0.40 -36.29
N ARG A 11 14.18 -1.16 -35.93
CA ARG A 11 13.88 -1.36 -34.51
C ARG A 11 14.72 -2.54 -34.02
N PRO A 12 15.86 -2.33 -33.34
CA PRO A 12 16.52 -3.42 -32.65
C PRO A 12 15.52 -4.07 -31.70
N ASN A 13 15.73 -5.36 -31.45
CA ASN A 13 14.94 -6.25 -30.61
C ASN A 13 14.97 -5.83 -29.12
N THR A 14 14.63 -4.57 -28.83
CA THR A 14 14.66 -3.94 -27.51
C THR A 14 13.67 -4.61 -26.57
N GLY A 15 12.59 -5.20 -27.10
CA GLY A 15 11.61 -5.96 -26.31
C GLY A 15 12.22 -7.15 -25.56
N VAL A 16 13.17 -7.87 -26.17
CA VAL A 16 13.78 -9.05 -25.53
C VAL A 16 14.78 -8.65 -24.44
N LEU A 17 15.61 -7.64 -24.70
CA LEU A 17 16.60 -7.16 -23.74
C LEU A 17 15.91 -6.48 -22.54
N VAL A 18 14.92 -5.62 -22.78
CA VAL A 18 14.12 -4.97 -21.73
C VAL A 18 13.35 -6.01 -20.92
N SER A 19 12.75 -7.02 -21.58
CA SER A 19 12.07 -8.13 -20.90
C SER A 19 13.02 -8.94 -20.01
N SER A 20 14.24 -9.22 -20.47
CA SER A 20 15.25 -9.93 -19.69
C SER A 20 15.71 -9.13 -18.47
N ILE A 21 16.02 -7.85 -18.65
CA ILE A 21 16.43 -6.97 -17.54
C ILE A 21 15.30 -6.84 -16.51
N CYS A 22 14.06 -6.64 -16.95
CA CYS A 22 12.91 -6.57 -16.04
C CYS A 22 12.69 -7.87 -15.26
N ARG A 23 12.87 -9.04 -15.90
CA ARG A 23 12.77 -10.34 -15.22
C ARG A 23 13.88 -10.54 -14.20
N SER A 24 15.12 -10.19 -14.53
CA SER A 24 16.26 -10.28 -13.62
C SER A 24 16.12 -9.34 -12.43
N LEU A 25 15.69 -8.10 -12.67
CA LEU A 25 15.37 -7.13 -11.61
C LEU A 25 14.25 -7.63 -10.71
N TRP A 26 13.18 -8.20 -11.28
CA TRP A 26 12.11 -8.80 -10.51
C TRP A 26 12.58 -9.98 -9.65
N ALA A 27 13.41 -10.86 -10.20
CA ALA A 27 13.99 -11.97 -9.43
C ALA A 27 14.84 -11.46 -8.26
N MET A 28 15.66 -10.43 -8.48
CA MET A 28 16.43 -9.78 -7.42
C MET A 28 15.53 -9.16 -6.36
N ILE A 29 14.47 -8.45 -6.76
CA ILE A 29 13.46 -7.91 -5.84
C ILE A 29 12.83 -9.03 -5.03
N CYS A 30 12.45 -10.15 -5.66
CA CYS A 30 11.88 -11.31 -4.98
C CYS A 30 12.86 -11.95 -3.99
N ILE A 31 14.14 -12.07 -4.34
CA ILE A 31 15.16 -12.64 -3.43
C ILE A 31 15.34 -11.73 -2.22
N ILE A 32 15.49 -10.42 -2.45
CA ILE A 32 15.63 -9.42 -1.39
C ILE A 32 14.37 -9.48 -0.51
N SER A 33 13.19 -9.37 -1.09
CA SER A 33 11.92 -9.46 -0.37
C SER A 33 11.53 -10.87 0.12
N LEU A 34 12.46 -11.83 0.19
CA LEU A 34 12.22 -13.18 0.74
C LEU A 34 11.04 -13.93 0.11
N GLY A 35 10.72 -13.62 -1.14
CA GLY A 35 9.60 -14.17 -1.90
C GLY A 35 8.23 -13.69 -1.45
N PHE A 36 8.12 -12.67 -0.58
CA PHE A 36 6.84 -12.09 -0.20
C PHE A 36 5.99 -11.68 -1.42
N PRO A 37 6.52 -11.01 -2.46
CA PRO A 37 5.73 -10.65 -3.64
C PRO A 37 5.11 -11.86 -4.34
N ASN A 38 5.84 -12.99 -4.44
CA ASN A 38 5.29 -14.22 -5.03
C ASN A 38 4.21 -14.86 -4.15
N LYS A 39 4.39 -14.86 -2.83
CA LYS A 39 3.37 -15.34 -1.87
C LYS A 39 2.12 -14.47 -1.93
N TYR A 40 2.30 -13.15 -2.03
CA TYR A 40 1.21 -12.22 -2.24
C TYR A 40 0.54 -12.47 -3.58
N LEU A 41 1.28 -12.66 -4.68
CA LEU A 41 0.70 -12.97 -5.99
C LEU A 41 -0.17 -14.24 -5.97
N GLY A 42 0.27 -15.30 -5.30
CA GLY A 42 -0.54 -16.49 -5.09
C GLY A 42 -1.80 -16.22 -4.25
N ARG A 43 -1.72 -15.32 -3.26
CA ARG A 43 -2.90 -14.85 -2.50
C ARG A 43 -3.86 -14.03 -3.37
N LEU A 44 -3.31 -13.12 -4.18
CA LEU A 44 -4.02 -12.25 -5.13
C LEU A 44 -4.87 -13.09 -6.11
N CYS A 45 -4.37 -14.25 -6.56
CA CYS A 45 -5.13 -15.18 -7.40
C CYS A 45 -6.46 -15.62 -6.77
N TYR A 46 -6.52 -15.91 -5.46
CA TYR A 46 -7.78 -16.29 -4.78
C TYR A 46 -8.82 -15.16 -4.71
N PHE A 47 -8.40 -13.92 -4.94
CA PHE A 47 -9.31 -12.78 -5.00
C PHE A 47 -9.89 -12.57 -6.40
N THR A 48 -9.35 -13.23 -7.43
CA THR A 48 -9.82 -13.09 -8.82
C THR A 48 -11.23 -13.64 -9.01
N ASP A 49 -11.53 -14.78 -8.38
CA ASP A 49 -12.84 -15.47 -8.48
C ASP A 49 -13.99 -14.69 -7.83
N LEU A 50 -13.66 -13.61 -7.12
CA LEU A 50 -14.62 -12.78 -6.36
C LEU A 50 -14.86 -11.43 -7.02
N ILE A 51 -14.19 -11.14 -8.14
CA ILE A 51 -14.45 -9.95 -8.95
C ILE A 51 -15.75 -10.21 -9.71
N PRO A 52 -16.85 -9.46 -9.44
CA PRO A 52 -18.11 -9.67 -10.12
C PRO A 52 -17.93 -9.47 -11.63
N GLY A 53 -18.04 -10.55 -12.41
CA GLY A 53 -17.90 -10.53 -13.86
C GLY A 53 -16.74 -11.34 -14.45
N SER A 54 -15.79 -11.85 -13.65
CA SER A 54 -14.64 -12.61 -14.19
C SER A 54 -15.03 -13.83 -15.03
N ASP A 55 -16.14 -14.47 -14.68
CA ASP A 55 -16.57 -15.75 -15.27
C ASP A 55 -17.65 -15.59 -16.35
N SER A 56 -18.10 -14.35 -16.61
CA SER A 56 -19.01 -14.08 -17.71
C SER A 56 -18.21 -13.77 -18.97
N PRO A 57 -18.14 -14.68 -19.97
CA PRO A 57 -17.44 -14.44 -21.23
C PRO A 57 -18.01 -13.27 -22.06
N ASN A 58 -19.10 -12.63 -21.59
CA ASN A 58 -19.76 -11.49 -22.19
C ASN A 58 -19.78 -10.24 -21.28
N SER A 59 -19.08 -10.20 -20.15
CA SER A 59 -19.01 -8.99 -19.32
C SER A 59 -18.04 -7.97 -19.92
N ASN A 60 -18.43 -7.37 -21.04
CA ASN A 60 -17.94 -6.04 -21.44
C ASN A 60 -18.53 -4.97 -20.50
N LEU A 61 -18.59 -5.25 -19.20
CA LEU A 61 -18.89 -4.21 -18.22
C LEU A 61 -17.70 -3.26 -18.28
N PRO A 62 -17.90 -2.00 -18.70
CA PRO A 62 -16.81 -1.07 -18.78
C PRO A 62 -16.22 -0.95 -17.39
N ALA A 63 -14.89 -0.91 -17.31
CA ALA A 63 -14.23 -0.56 -16.07
C ALA A 63 -14.89 0.73 -15.52
N TRP A 64 -15.07 0.81 -14.21
CA TRP A 64 -15.68 1.96 -13.52
C TRP A 64 -17.20 2.08 -13.67
N SER A 65 -17.88 0.97 -13.98
CA SER A 65 -19.35 0.95 -14.15
C SER A 65 -20.11 0.73 -12.85
N GLN A 66 -19.47 0.19 -11.81
CA GLN A 66 -20.13 0.01 -10.52
C GLN A 66 -20.01 1.28 -9.66
N PRO A 67 -21.11 1.73 -9.04
CA PRO A 67 -21.08 2.84 -8.09
C PRO A 67 -20.18 2.51 -6.89
N GLU A 68 -19.69 3.53 -6.19
CA GLU A 68 -19.03 3.40 -4.88
C GLU A 68 -20.03 2.92 -3.83
N THR A 69 -20.49 1.68 -3.93
CA THR A 69 -21.24 1.07 -2.84
C THR A 69 -20.23 0.69 -1.78
N PHE A 70 -20.09 1.54 -0.77
CA PHE A 70 -19.48 1.21 0.52
C PHE A 70 -20.28 0.05 1.15
N SER A 71 -20.00 -1.18 0.74
CA SER A 71 -20.62 -2.37 1.34
C SER A 71 -19.85 -2.74 2.62
N ASP A 72 -19.90 -1.85 3.60
CA ASP A 72 -19.42 -2.13 4.97
C ASP A 72 -20.42 -2.99 5.77
N ARG A 73 -21.57 -3.35 5.18
CA ARG A 73 -22.57 -4.23 5.80
C ARG A 73 -22.26 -5.70 5.52
N GLY A 74 -21.22 -6.20 6.18
CA GLY A 74 -21.24 -7.60 6.61
C GLY A 74 -22.18 -7.70 7.80
N ASP A 75 -23.25 -8.49 7.70
CA ASP A 75 -24.07 -8.82 8.88
C ASP A 75 -23.14 -9.35 10.00
N ALA A 76 -23.37 -8.93 11.26
CA ALA A 76 -22.54 -9.34 12.40
C ALA A 76 -22.44 -10.87 12.59
N ASN A 77 -23.37 -11.62 11.99
CA ASN A 77 -23.45 -13.08 12.00
C ASN A 77 -23.20 -13.71 10.61
N GLY A 78 -22.87 -12.91 9.59
CA GLY A 78 -22.61 -13.36 8.22
C GLY A 78 -21.12 -13.67 7.98
N PRO A 79 -20.79 -14.30 6.83
CA PRO A 79 -19.40 -14.47 6.42
C PRO A 79 -18.73 -13.09 6.25
N LYS A 80 -17.59 -12.88 6.93
CA LYS A 80 -16.82 -11.62 6.84
C LYS A 80 -16.56 -11.24 5.39
N THR A 81 -16.83 -9.97 5.06
CA THR A 81 -16.53 -9.42 3.74
C THR A 81 -15.02 -9.42 3.49
N MET A 82 -14.59 -9.42 2.22
CA MET A 82 -13.17 -9.42 1.89
C MET A 82 -12.46 -8.16 2.38
N ARG A 83 -13.15 -7.02 2.34
CA ARG A 83 -12.66 -5.75 2.89
C ARG A 83 -12.37 -5.86 4.39
N GLN A 84 -13.25 -6.53 5.15
CA GLN A 84 -13.04 -6.77 6.57
C GLN A 84 -11.84 -7.69 6.84
N LYS A 85 -11.67 -8.77 6.07
CA LYS A 85 -10.50 -9.67 6.22
C LYS A 85 -9.20 -8.95 5.88
N GLN A 86 -9.18 -8.13 4.82
CA GLN A 86 -8.02 -7.33 4.49
C GLN A 86 -7.72 -6.33 5.59
N GLN A 87 -8.73 -5.61 6.09
CA GLN A 87 -8.57 -4.66 7.19
C GLN A 87 -7.98 -5.33 8.44
N GLU A 88 -8.44 -6.53 8.80
CA GLU A 88 -7.88 -7.28 9.93
C GLU A 88 -6.39 -7.61 9.75
N GLU A 89 -5.96 -7.97 8.54
CA GLU A 89 -4.55 -8.21 8.24
C GLU A 89 -3.73 -6.91 8.27
N TRP A 90 -4.29 -5.81 7.76
CA TRP A 90 -3.68 -4.48 7.85
C TRP A 90 -3.53 -4.01 9.30
N ASP A 91 -4.54 -4.23 10.13
CA ASP A 91 -4.52 -3.89 11.55
C ASP A 91 -3.48 -4.73 12.30
N ARG A 92 -3.37 -6.03 12.01
CA ARG A 92 -2.30 -6.90 12.56
C ARG A 92 -0.91 -6.38 12.21
N LEU A 93 -0.68 -6.01 10.94
CA LEU A 93 0.59 -5.43 10.50
C LEU A 93 0.87 -4.08 11.17
N ASN A 94 -0.15 -3.23 11.31
CA ASN A 94 -0.05 -1.93 11.97
C ASN A 94 0.36 -2.08 13.45
N ILE A 95 -0.26 -3.02 14.17
CA ILE A 95 0.09 -3.35 15.56
C ILE A 95 1.53 -3.84 15.65
N ALA A 96 1.94 -4.79 14.80
CA ALA A 96 3.29 -5.33 14.81
C ALA A 96 4.35 -4.24 14.57
N MET A 97 4.12 -3.37 13.59
CA MET A 97 4.99 -2.23 13.30
C MET A 97 5.05 -1.23 14.45
N SER A 98 3.92 -0.95 15.09
CA SER A 98 3.85 -0.06 16.25
C SER A 98 4.68 -0.60 17.42
N VAL A 99 4.60 -1.92 17.68
CA VAL A 99 5.41 -2.57 18.71
C VAL A 99 6.90 -2.51 18.38
N ILE A 100 7.30 -2.76 17.13
CA ILE A 100 8.70 -2.64 16.70
C ILE A 100 9.20 -1.21 16.87
N THR A 101 8.39 -0.23 16.46
CA THR A 101 8.70 1.21 16.58
C THR A 101 8.91 1.59 18.04
N ALA A 102 7.95 1.24 18.92
CA ALA A 102 8.00 1.55 20.34
C ALA A 102 9.19 0.86 21.04
N THR A 103 9.44 -0.42 20.72
CA THR A 103 10.55 -1.19 21.29
C THR A 103 11.90 -0.60 20.86
N SER A 104 12.03 -0.22 19.59
CA SER A 104 13.26 0.40 19.08
C SER A 104 13.50 1.77 19.70
N ALA A 105 12.46 2.59 19.84
CA ALA A 105 12.53 3.88 20.51
C ALA A 105 12.90 3.75 21.99
N ALA A 106 12.29 2.80 22.70
CA ALA A 106 12.61 2.51 24.10
C ALA A 106 14.06 2.05 24.25
N ALA A 107 14.54 1.15 23.39
CA ALA A 107 15.93 0.68 23.41
C ALA A 107 16.93 1.83 23.20
N LEU A 108 16.64 2.75 22.26
CA LEU A 108 17.47 3.93 22.03
C LEU A 108 17.42 4.94 23.19
N ALA A 109 16.26 5.12 23.82
CA ALA A 109 16.11 6.01 24.98
C ALA A 109 16.85 5.49 26.22
N ILE A 110 16.78 4.17 26.47
CA ILE A 110 17.55 3.52 27.55
C ILE A 110 19.04 3.70 27.30
N GLN A 111 19.49 3.55 26.05
CA GLN A 111 20.87 3.80 25.65
C GLN A 111 21.31 5.24 25.94
N ALA A 112 20.47 6.22 25.65
CA ALA A 112 20.78 7.63 25.89
C ALA A 112 20.86 8.02 27.37
N THR A 113 20.20 7.27 28.27
CA THR A 113 20.08 7.60 29.70
C THR A 113 20.99 6.79 30.62
N GLY A 114 21.77 5.86 30.06
CA GLY A 114 22.71 5.04 30.83
C GLY A 114 23.82 5.86 31.50
N PRO A 115 24.47 5.31 32.55
CA PRO A 115 25.52 6.00 33.30
C PRO A 115 26.74 6.40 32.44
N ASN A 116 26.94 5.75 31.28
CA ASN A 116 27.93 6.10 30.28
C ASN A 116 27.28 6.07 28.87
N PRO A 117 26.64 7.15 28.41
CA PRO A 117 25.97 7.18 27.10
C PRO A 117 26.95 6.98 25.93
N ASN A 118 28.24 7.23 26.16
CA ASN A 118 29.32 7.04 25.19
C ASN A 118 29.97 5.64 25.26
N SER A 119 29.47 4.70 26.07
CA SER A 119 30.04 3.35 26.14
C SER A 119 29.19 2.30 25.44
N ILE A 120 28.18 2.71 24.68
CA ILE A 120 27.32 1.75 23.96
C ILE A 120 27.92 1.49 22.60
N TYR A 121 28.00 0.20 22.26
CA TYR A 121 28.56 -0.23 21.00
C TYR A 121 27.74 0.31 19.83
N TRP A 122 28.41 1.09 18.95
CA TRP A 122 27.78 1.84 17.86
C TRP A 122 26.87 0.99 16.94
N VAL A 123 27.20 -0.30 16.77
CA VAL A 123 26.44 -1.24 15.94
C VAL A 123 25.03 -1.47 16.51
N VAL A 124 24.90 -1.54 17.84
CA VAL A 124 23.61 -1.71 18.51
C VAL A 124 22.71 -0.51 18.22
N THR A 125 23.26 0.70 18.41
CA THR A 125 22.54 1.95 18.13
C THR A 125 22.18 2.05 16.65
N ALA A 126 23.05 1.62 15.73
CA ALA A 126 22.76 1.61 14.30
C ALA A 126 21.58 0.69 13.95
N PHE A 127 21.56 -0.54 14.47
CA PHE A 127 20.49 -1.49 14.21
C PHE A 127 19.14 -1.05 14.78
N TYR A 128 19.10 -0.53 16.02
CA TYR A 128 17.85 0.01 16.56
C TYR A 128 17.39 1.28 15.85
N SER A 129 18.31 2.13 15.40
CA SER A 129 17.97 3.29 14.57
C SER A 129 17.38 2.87 13.22
N ALA A 130 17.98 1.87 12.56
CA ALA A 130 17.46 1.30 11.32
C ALA A 130 16.08 0.66 11.52
N ALA A 131 15.91 -0.15 12.57
CA ALA A 131 14.62 -0.76 12.92
C ALA A 131 13.54 0.30 13.18
N LEU A 132 13.87 1.36 13.93
CA LEU A 132 12.98 2.48 14.20
C LEU A 132 12.58 3.21 12.91
N GLY A 133 13.55 3.58 12.07
CA GLY A 133 13.28 4.32 10.84
C GLY A 133 12.44 3.53 9.83
N MET A 134 12.78 2.25 9.63
CA MET A 134 12.04 1.39 8.71
C MET A 134 10.62 1.09 9.21
N SER A 135 10.44 0.87 10.53
CA SER A 135 9.10 0.62 11.11
C SER A 135 8.21 1.86 11.08
N LEU A 136 8.78 3.06 11.32
CA LEU A 136 8.05 4.32 11.20
C LEU A 136 7.57 4.57 9.76
N GLN A 137 8.44 4.37 8.77
CA GLN A 137 8.04 4.45 7.37
C GLN A 137 7.00 3.38 7.00
N GLY A 138 7.14 2.20 7.60
CA GLY A 138 6.15 1.12 7.58
C GLY A 138 4.76 1.53 8.08
N LEU A 139 4.68 2.28 9.17
CA LEU A 139 3.42 2.81 9.69
C LEU A 139 2.81 3.86 8.77
N ILE A 140 3.65 4.75 8.22
CA ILE A 140 3.19 5.79 7.27
C ILE A 140 2.58 5.13 6.03
N ILE A 141 3.26 4.13 5.46
CA ILE A 141 2.76 3.46 4.25
C ILE A 141 1.47 2.68 4.50
N ILE A 142 1.35 1.99 5.64
CA ILE A 142 0.11 1.29 6.01
C ILE A 142 -1.04 2.30 6.15
N THR A 143 -0.82 3.39 6.89
CA THR A 143 -1.85 4.43 7.11
C THR A 143 -2.27 5.09 5.80
N TYR A 144 -1.30 5.40 4.93
CA TYR A 144 -1.61 6.00 3.64
C TYR A 144 -2.38 5.01 2.73
N MET A 145 -1.99 3.73 2.70
CA MET A 145 -2.69 2.71 1.93
C MET A 145 -4.12 2.49 2.43
N THR A 146 -4.35 2.46 3.74
CA THR A 146 -5.71 2.28 4.30
C THR A 146 -6.60 3.48 4.00
N ILE A 147 -6.08 4.71 4.08
CA ILE A 147 -6.83 5.93 3.70
C ILE A 147 -7.15 5.90 2.20
N SER A 148 -6.16 5.62 1.36
CA SER A 148 -6.34 5.56 -0.10
C SER A 148 -7.31 4.44 -0.51
N ALA A 149 -7.22 3.26 0.10
CA ALA A 149 -8.18 2.18 -0.11
C ALA A 149 -9.58 2.55 0.39
N GLY A 150 -9.68 3.32 1.48
CA GLY A 150 -10.94 3.84 1.99
C GLY A 150 -11.73 4.66 0.96
N GLY A 151 -11.03 5.48 0.16
CA GLY A 151 -11.63 6.31 -0.89
C GLY A 151 -11.70 5.67 -2.28
N SER A 152 -11.28 4.42 -2.44
CA SER A 152 -11.27 3.71 -3.72
C SER A 152 -12.56 2.91 -3.95
N SER A 153 -12.98 2.74 -5.21
CA SER A 153 -14.08 1.81 -5.52
C SER A 153 -13.71 0.36 -5.20
N ASP A 154 -14.71 -0.46 -4.85
CA ASP A 154 -14.53 -1.90 -4.66
C ASP A 154 -13.99 -2.58 -5.95
N GLU A 155 -14.32 -2.03 -7.11
CA GLU A 155 -13.77 -2.45 -8.40
C GLU A 155 -12.26 -2.16 -8.50
N LEU A 156 -11.81 -0.94 -8.19
CA LEU A 156 -10.38 -0.61 -8.17
C LEU A 156 -9.63 -1.51 -7.18
N ILE A 157 -10.18 -1.68 -5.97
CA ILE A 157 -9.59 -2.53 -4.94
C ILE A 157 -9.49 -3.96 -5.44
N GLY A 158 -10.55 -4.49 -6.08
CA GLY A 158 -10.55 -5.83 -6.69
C GLY A 158 -9.50 -5.97 -7.80
N ARG A 159 -9.34 -4.95 -8.66
CA ARG A 159 -8.34 -4.94 -9.73
C ARG A 159 -6.92 -4.84 -9.18
N LEU A 160 -6.68 -3.97 -8.20
CA LEU A 160 -5.42 -3.87 -7.45
C LEU A 160 -5.10 -5.19 -6.73
N ALA A 161 -6.12 -5.85 -6.16
CA ALA A 161 -6.01 -7.18 -5.58
C ALA A 161 -5.76 -8.27 -6.66
N GLY A 162 -6.12 -8.04 -7.92
CA GLY A 162 -5.66 -8.86 -9.06
C GLY A 162 -4.28 -8.44 -9.60
N GLY A 163 -3.67 -7.41 -9.01
CA GLY A 163 -2.46 -6.75 -9.48
C GLY A 163 -2.60 -6.05 -10.84
N LYS A 164 -3.82 -5.80 -11.31
CA LYS A 164 -4.09 -5.09 -12.58
C LYS A 164 -4.51 -3.66 -12.27
N LEU A 165 -3.84 -2.65 -12.82
CA LEU A 165 -4.34 -1.26 -12.77
C LEU A 165 -5.19 -0.94 -14.00
N TYR A 166 -4.77 -1.44 -15.16
CA TYR A 166 -5.49 -1.36 -16.43
C TYR A 166 -5.28 -2.65 -17.23
N ASP A 167 -6.14 -2.89 -18.21
CA ASP A 167 -6.07 -4.10 -19.05
C ASP A 167 -4.78 -4.09 -19.88
N GLY A 168 -3.94 -5.11 -19.69
CA GLY A 168 -2.65 -5.23 -20.35
C GLY A 168 -1.44 -4.67 -19.59
N GLN A 169 -1.60 -4.17 -18.36
CA GLN A 169 -0.45 -3.74 -17.54
C GLN A 169 0.31 -4.94 -16.91
N PRO A 170 1.65 -4.86 -16.73
CA PRO A 170 2.38 -5.77 -15.86
C PRO A 170 1.84 -5.76 -14.42
N ILE A 171 1.62 -6.97 -13.88
CA ILE A 171 1.05 -7.24 -12.55
C ILE A 171 2.03 -6.94 -11.40
N CYS A 172 3.32 -6.89 -11.72
CA CYS A 172 4.42 -6.87 -10.76
C CYS A 172 4.48 -5.66 -9.80
N PRO A 173 4.34 -4.39 -10.24
CA PRO A 173 4.52 -3.24 -9.35
C PRO A 173 3.44 -3.16 -8.26
N VAL A 174 2.19 -3.51 -8.58
CA VAL A 174 1.09 -3.50 -7.61
C VAL A 174 1.30 -4.57 -6.53
N ALA A 175 1.65 -5.79 -6.94
CA ALA A 175 1.96 -6.87 -5.99
C ALA A 175 3.13 -6.50 -5.07
N PHE A 176 4.14 -5.81 -5.60
CA PHE A 176 5.25 -5.30 -4.79
C PHE A 176 4.79 -4.24 -3.78
N THR A 177 3.99 -3.25 -4.20
CA THR A 177 3.48 -2.22 -3.28
C THR A 177 2.64 -2.83 -2.16
N MET A 178 1.77 -3.80 -2.46
CA MET A 178 0.94 -4.45 -1.45
C MET A 178 1.76 -5.33 -0.48
N ALA A 179 2.89 -5.88 -0.92
CA ALA A 179 3.79 -6.66 -0.07
C ALA A 179 4.73 -5.78 0.77
N LEU A 180 4.91 -4.50 0.41
CA LEU A 180 5.92 -3.61 0.98
C LEU A 180 5.80 -3.44 2.51
N PRO A 181 4.60 -3.25 3.08
CA PRO A 181 4.41 -3.17 4.53
C PRO A 181 4.91 -4.42 5.27
N ALA A 182 4.60 -5.61 4.75
CA ALA A 182 5.06 -6.87 5.33
C ALA A 182 6.58 -7.05 5.21
N ILE A 183 7.16 -6.62 4.09
CA ILE A 183 8.63 -6.62 3.87
C ILE A 183 9.30 -5.71 4.90
N LEU A 184 8.82 -4.47 5.06
CA LEU A 184 9.35 -3.53 6.04
C LEU A 184 9.22 -4.08 7.47
N ALA A 185 8.12 -4.75 7.80
CA ALA A 185 7.93 -5.33 9.14
C ALA A 185 8.95 -6.43 9.42
N THR A 186 9.20 -7.27 8.42
CA THR A 186 10.16 -8.37 8.50
C THR A 186 11.59 -7.84 8.69
N TYR A 187 12.00 -6.88 7.87
CA TYR A 187 13.34 -6.29 7.96
C TYR A 187 13.54 -5.48 9.23
N SER A 188 12.53 -4.73 9.68
CA SER A 188 12.60 -4.00 10.95
C SER A 188 12.72 -4.97 12.13
N SER A 189 12.01 -6.10 12.10
CA SER A 189 12.15 -7.16 13.10
C SER A 189 13.55 -7.78 13.11
N PHE A 190 14.13 -8.05 11.93
CA PHE A 190 15.49 -8.56 11.83
C PHE A 190 16.53 -7.57 12.35
N ALA A 191 16.40 -6.29 12.02
CA ALA A 191 17.28 -5.25 12.54
C ALA A 191 17.17 -5.14 14.07
N LEU A 192 15.95 -5.18 14.62
CA LEU A 192 15.73 -5.17 16.07
C LEU A 192 16.38 -6.39 16.74
N LEU A 193 16.19 -7.59 16.18
CA LEU A 193 16.79 -8.82 16.68
C LEU A 193 18.33 -8.78 16.60
N ALA A 194 18.89 -8.29 15.50
CA ALA A 194 20.33 -8.12 15.34
C ALA A 194 20.90 -7.16 16.38
N GLY A 195 20.23 -6.02 16.62
CA GLY A 195 20.60 -5.08 17.68
C GLY A 195 20.62 -5.74 19.06
N LEU A 196 19.59 -6.54 19.37
CA LEU A 196 19.51 -7.31 20.63
C LEU A 196 20.68 -8.30 20.78
N VAL A 197 20.96 -9.08 19.73
CA VAL A 197 22.04 -10.09 19.76
C VAL A 197 23.40 -9.42 19.93
N VAL A 198 23.68 -8.35 19.18
CA VAL A 198 24.94 -7.60 19.29
C VAL A 198 25.09 -6.99 20.69
N MET A 199 24.01 -6.46 21.27
CA MET A 199 24.01 -5.91 22.63
C MET A 199 24.39 -6.97 23.68
N ILE A 200 23.89 -8.21 23.53
CA ILE A 200 24.21 -9.32 24.44
C ILE A 200 25.67 -9.79 24.28
N ILE A 201 26.15 -9.90 23.03
CA ILE A 201 27.49 -10.46 22.75
C ILE A 201 28.61 -9.48 23.10
N TYR A 202 28.50 -8.23 22.65
CA TYR A 202 29.62 -7.28 22.71
C TYR A 202 29.59 -6.38 23.94
N GLY A 203 28.44 -6.24 24.62
CA GLY A 203 28.32 -5.42 25.82
C GLY A 203 28.72 -3.95 25.56
N PRO A 204 29.34 -3.26 26.55
CA PRO A 204 29.81 -1.89 26.36
C PRO A 204 31.03 -1.84 25.42
N GLY A 205 31.04 -0.88 24.49
CA GLY A 205 32.08 -0.76 23.46
C GLY A 205 32.20 0.65 22.88
N GLU A 206 32.91 0.77 21.76
CA GLU A 206 33.14 2.06 21.09
C GLU A 206 31.83 2.76 20.70
N SER A 207 31.70 4.04 21.10
CA SER A 207 30.53 4.87 20.75
C SER A 207 30.39 5.12 19.25
N ALA A 208 29.16 5.42 18.84
CA ALA A 208 28.84 5.86 17.48
C ALA A 208 29.58 7.14 17.07
N ALA A 209 29.98 8.00 18.02
CA ALA A 209 30.74 9.21 17.73
C ALA A 209 32.15 8.90 17.16
N VAL A 210 32.76 7.80 17.59
CA VAL A 210 34.10 7.38 17.11
C VAL A 210 34.00 6.75 15.72
N ARG A 211 32.93 5.98 15.46
CA ARG A 211 32.68 5.23 14.22
C ARG A 211 31.54 5.81 13.39
N ASN A 212 31.52 7.14 13.26
CA ASN A 212 30.39 7.87 12.66
C ASN A 212 30.14 7.43 11.21
N LYS A 213 31.20 7.20 10.41
CA LYS A 213 31.05 6.78 9.00
C LYS A 213 30.39 5.41 8.88
N GLU A 214 30.83 4.43 9.69
CA GLU A 214 30.24 3.09 9.66
C GLU A 214 28.82 3.09 10.23
N TYR A 215 28.56 3.84 11.30
CA TYR A 215 27.23 4.04 11.86
C TYR A 215 26.26 4.61 10.80
N ILE A 216 26.65 5.68 10.11
CA ILE A 216 25.84 6.31 9.06
C ILE A 216 25.53 5.28 7.96
N ALA A 217 26.51 4.50 7.52
CA ALA A 217 26.29 3.51 6.47
C ALA A 217 25.27 2.44 6.91
N VAL A 218 25.42 1.87 8.11
CA VAL A 218 24.55 0.78 8.58
C VAL A 218 23.13 1.27 8.90
N ALA A 219 22.99 2.46 9.48
CA ALA A 219 21.69 2.99 9.87
C ALA A 219 20.95 3.68 8.72
N ILE A 220 21.63 4.55 7.96
CA ILE A 220 20.98 5.46 7.00
C ILE A 220 20.66 4.76 5.68
N ILE A 221 21.53 3.85 5.19
CA ILE A 221 21.29 3.15 3.92
C ILE A 221 19.93 2.43 3.90
N PRO A 222 19.59 1.55 4.86
CA PRO A 222 18.28 0.89 4.84
C PRO A 222 17.14 1.90 4.93
N ILE A 223 17.23 2.91 5.81
CA ILE A 223 16.20 3.96 5.98
C ILE A 223 15.98 4.74 4.67
N ALA A 224 17.05 5.05 3.94
CA ALA A 224 16.98 5.77 2.67
C ALA A 224 16.38 4.91 1.56
N ILE A 225 16.74 3.63 1.48
CA ILE A 225 16.14 2.68 0.53
C ILE A 225 14.64 2.55 0.79
N THR A 226 14.25 2.35 2.04
CA THR A 226 12.84 2.22 2.40
C THR A 226 12.06 3.52 2.16
N PHE A 227 12.71 4.68 2.32
CA PHE A 227 12.11 5.98 2.01
C PHE A 227 11.84 6.13 0.50
N LEU A 228 12.78 5.75 -0.35
CA LEU A 228 12.58 5.74 -1.81
C LEU A 228 11.44 4.80 -2.21
N CYS A 229 11.37 3.63 -1.59
CA CYS A 229 10.25 2.69 -1.77
C CYS A 229 8.91 3.29 -1.33
N LEU A 230 8.87 4.05 -0.24
CA LEU A 230 7.68 4.75 0.23
C LEU A 230 7.23 5.80 -0.79
N VAL A 231 8.14 6.67 -1.25
CA VAL A 231 7.84 7.69 -2.27
C VAL A 231 7.30 7.04 -3.55
N PHE A 232 7.93 5.96 -4.00
CA PHE A 232 7.48 5.20 -5.15
C PHE A 232 6.07 4.64 -4.95
N THR A 233 5.77 4.11 -3.76
CA THR A 233 4.46 3.55 -3.46
C THR A 233 3.37 4.62 -3.43
N VAL A 234 3.63 5.76 -2.78
CA VAL A 234 2.71 6.90 -2.78
C VAL A 234 2.43 7.38 -4.21
N ALA A 235 3.48 7.53 -5.02
CA ALA A 235 3.32 7.93 -6.42
C ALA A 235 2.47 6.92 -7.23
N LEU A 236 2.63 5.62 -6.98
CA LEU A 236 1.80 4.59 -7.62
C LEU A 236 0.34 4.63 -7.18
N CYS A 237 0.07 4.85 -5.89
CA CYS A 237 -1.29 5.01 -5.38
C CYS A 237 -1.97 6.24 -5.97
N GLU A 238 -1.32 7.40 -5.97
CA GLU A 238 -1.85 8.63 -6.59
C GLU A 238 -2.11 8.43 -8.08
N TYR A 239 -1.19 7.76 -8.78
CA TYR A 239 -1.36 7.43 -10.19
C TYR A 239 -2.57 6.50 -10.42
N ALA A 240 -2.77 5.50 -9.55
CA ALA A 240 -3.94 4.62 -9.59
C ALA A 240 -5.25 5.39 -9.41
N THR A 241 -5.31 6.26 -8.40
CA THR A 241 -6.49 7.11 -8.13
C THR A 241 -6.74 8.09 -9.27
N HIS A 242 -5.68 8.64 -9.89
CA HIS A 242 -5.83 9.51 -11.06
C HIS A 242 -6.44 8.77 -12.25
N ILE A 243 -6.00 7.52 -12.52
CA ILE A 243 -6.58 6.68 -13.57
C ILE A 243 -8.06 6.42 -13.29
N GLU A 244 -8.43 6.08 -12.06
CA GLU A 244 -9.83 5.86 -11.67
C GLU A 244 -10.69 7.10 -11.94
N ARG A 245 -10.22 8.29 -11.50
CA ARG A 245 -10.95 9.55 -11.71
C ARG A 245 -11.15 9.85 -13.19
N SER A 246 -10.11 9.66 -14.00
CA SER A 246 -10.17 9.86 -15.46
C SER A 246 -11.10 8.84 -16.14
N GLY A 247 -11.07 7.59 -15.68
CA GLY A 247 -11.97 6.54 -16.17
C GLY A 247 -13.44 6.89 -15.94
N ARG A 248 -13.78 7.33 -14.73
CA ARG A 248 -15.15 7.74 -14.38
C ARG A 248 -15.63 8.96 -15.17
N SER A 249 -14.79 9.99 -15.34
CA SER A 249 -15.18 11.18 -16.10
C SER A 249 -15.50 10.86 -17.56
N ASN A 250 -14.77 9.91 -18.16
CA ASN A 250 -15.02 9.47 -19.53
C ASN A 250 -16.29 8.64 -19.64
N SER A 251 -16.56 7.75 -18.67
CA SER A 251 -17.78 6.94 -18.65
C SER A 251 -19.04 7.79 -18.47
N SER A 252 -19.00 8.84 -17.64
CA SER A 252 -20.13 9.77 -17.47
C SER A 252 -20.46 10.58 -18.74
N GLN A 253 -19.49 10.79 -19.63
CA GLN A 253 -19.73 11.44 -20.93
C GLN A 253 -20.25 10.47 -22.00
N ALA A 254 -19.93 9.18 -21.86
CA ALA A 254 -20.30 8.14 -22.81
C ALA A 254 -21.71 7.59 -22.59
N GLU A 255 -22.36 7.86 -21.45
CA GLU A 255 -23.77 7.53 -21.29
C GLU A 255 -24.62 8.37 -22.26
N PRO A 256 -25.30 7.75 -23.24
CA PRO A 256 -26.27 8.47 -24.05
C PRO A 256 -27.33 9.04 -23.14
N ASN A 257 -27.83 10.22 -23.49
CA ASN A 257 -28.78 11.07 -22.75
C ASN A 257 -30.07 10.32 -22.37
N TYR A 258 -29.99 9.36 -21.44
CA TYR A 258 -31.14 8.74 -20.82
C TYR A 258 -31.72 9.81 -19.89
N PRO A 259 -33.02 10.11 -20.03
CA PRO A 259 -33.61 11.17 -19.25
C PRO A 259 -33.46 10.82 -17.77
N LYS A 260 -32.88 11.75 -17.01
CA LYS A 260 -32.65 11.71 -15.55
C LYS A 260 -33.97 11.61 -14.76
N TYR A 261 -34.76 10.56 -14.94
CA TYR A 261 -36.05 10.40 -14.26
C TYR A 261 -35.97 9.80 -12.84
N GLY A 262 -34.78 9.41 -12.37
CA GLY A 262 -34.62 8.74 -11.06
C GLY A 262 -33.98 9.58 -9.96
N VAL A 263 -32.94 10.36 -10.25
CA VAL A 263 -32.07 10.95 -9.22
C VAL A 263 -32.71 12.14 -8.49
N GLU A 264 -33.66 12.85 -9.12
CA GLU A 264 -34.41 13.92 -8.46
C GLU A 264 -35.47 13.41 -7.48
N ARG A 265 -35.95 12.17 -7.64
CA ARG A 265 -36.94 11.58 -6.73
C ARG A 265 -36.34 11.20 -5.37
N ASP A 266 -35.08 10.77 -5.34
CA ASP A 266 -34.36 10.46 -4.09
C ASP A 266 -33.90 11.73 -3.36
N ARG A 267 -33.50 12.79 -4.09
CA ARG A 267 -33.23 14.10 -3.49
C ARG A 267 -34.49 14.73 -2.89
N GLN A 268 -35.64 14.58 -3.54
CA GLN A 268 -36.92 15.02 -2.96
C GLN A 268 -37.28 14.22 -1.72
N SER A 269 -37.10 12.89 -1.73
CA SER A 269 -37.48 12.02 -0.60
C SER A 269 -36.65 12.27 0.67
N ILE A 270 -35.35 12.55 0.52
CA ILE A 270 -34.49 12.95 1.66
C ILE A 270 -34.88 14.34 2.20
N SER A 271 -35.28 15.25 1.31
CA SER A 271 -35.72 16.60 1.71
C SER A 271 -37.06 16.56 2.46
N THR A 272 -37.98 15.66 2.11
CA THR A 272 -39.24 15.45 2.86
C THR A 272 -39.01 14.80 4.22
N LEU A 273 -38.11 13.81 4.32
CA LEU A 273 -37.81 13.15 5.59
C LEU A 273 -37.14 14.09 6.61
N ILE A 274 -36.27 15.00 6.17
CA ILE A 274 -35.64 16.01 7.06
C ILE A 274 -36.66 17.09 7.49
N GLY A 275 -37.71 17.32 6.70
CA GLY A 275 -38.77 18.28 7.01
C GLY A 275 -39.76 17.82 8.09
N GLU A 276 -40.01 16.52 8.24
CA GLU A 276 -40.95 15.99 9.25
C GLU A 276 -40.35 15.88 10.66
N GLU A 277 -39.03 15.79 10.81
CA GLU A 277 -38.39 15.60 12.13
C GLU A 277 -38.11 16.91 12.90
N PHE A 278 -38.28 18.08 12.26
CA PHE A 278 -38.04 19.40 12.88
C PHE A 278 -39.33 20.24 13.01
N GLY A 279 -40.41 19.60 13.48
CA GLY A 279 -41.61 20.31 13.91
C GLY A 279 -41.32 21.25 15.10
N PRO A 280 -41.92 22.46 15.14
CA PRO A 280 -41.64 23.45 16.18
C PRO A 280 -42.07 22.92 17.56
N SER A 281 -41.10 22.84 18.47
CA SER A 281 -41.34 22.55 19.88
C SER A 281 -42.25 23.63 20.47
N HIS A 282 -43.42 23.20 20.94
CA HIS A 282 -44.38 24.04 21.65
C HIS A 282 -43.70 24.71 22.87
N PRO A 283 -43.81 26.03 23.05
CA PRO A 283 -43.36 26.68 24.28
C PRO A 283 -44.33 26.33 25.41
N SER A 284 -43.83 25.57 26.39
CA SER A 284 -44.51 25.34 27.65
C SER A 284 -44.67 26.67 28.39
N GLN A 285 -45.92 27.10 28.61
CA GLN A 285 -46.24 28.19 29.53
C GLN A 285 -46.03 27.72 30.97
N VAL A 286 -45.17 28.43 31.70
CA VAL A 286 -45.16 28.52 33.16
C VAL A 286 -44.99 30.01 33.51
#